data_AF-A0A498EX71-F1
#
_entry.id   AF-A0A498EX71-F1
#
_cell.length_a   1.000
_cell.length_b   1.000
_cell.length_c   1.000
_cell.angle_alpha   90.00
_cell.angle_beta   90.00
_cell.angle_gamma   90.00
#
_symmetry.space_group_name_H-M   'P 1'
#
loop_
_entity.id
_entity.type
_entity.pdbx_description
1 polymer ?
#
loop_
_entity_poly.entity_id
_entity_poly.type
_entity_poly.pdbx_seq_one_letter_code
_entity_poly.pdbx_strand_id
1 'polypeptide(L)'
;ETRDVSLDIPHGTPVTLGNVDVWVETELDIELAVDPEDKDYLNVQPTPRLQAVFDALDDLGFSLHTAECEADPHGVFTSSRRFVQEFEFRPTSGPFAGDVDELEVVPRPDEDALELFLVVDRRGGVLSELSDLDERTVQTTVRTTDVSNVRDELESLIRANA
;
A
#
# COMPACT_ATOMS: atom_id res chain seq x y z
N GLU A 1 -31.70 14.77 20.24
CA GLU A 1 -30.94 15.85 19.57
C GLU A 1 -30.00 15.16 18.60
N THR A 2 -29.93 15.60 17.35
CA THR A 2 -28.97 15.07 16.36
C THR A 2 -27.77 16.01 16.33
N ARG A 3 -26.56 15.45 16.28
CA ARG A 3 -25.32 16.21 16.16
C ARG A 3 -24.55 15.74 14.94
N ASP A 4 -24.07 16.69 14.15
CA ASP A 4 -23.20 16.39 13.03
C ASP A 4 -21.78 16.10 13.52
N VAL A 5 -21.15 15.10 12.91
CA VAL A 5 -19.75 14.71 13.15
C VAL A 5 -19.04 14.67 11.81
N SER A 6 -17.81 15.16 11.78
CA SER A 6 -16.93 15.09 10.61
C SER A 6 -15.61 14.46 11.03
N LEU A 7 -15.08 13.58 10.18
CA LEU A 7 -13.80 12.92 10.34
C LEU A 7 -13.00 13.06 9.05
N ASP A 8 -11.76 13.50 9.16
CA ASP A 8 -10.81 13.45 8.05
C ASP A 8 -10.19 12.05 8.00
N ILE A 9 -10.21 11.42 6.83
CA ILE A 9 -9.60 10.10 6.61
C ILE A 9 -8.07 10.27 6.59
N PRO A 10 -7.32 9.64 7.51
CA PRO A 10 -5.87 9.74 7.52
C PRO A 10 -5.25 9.26 6.20
N HIS A 11 -4.20 9.93 5.71
CA HIS A 11 -3.61 9.67 4.39
C HIS A 11 -3.15 8.23 4.14
N GLY A 12 -2.81 7.48 5.18
CA GLY A 12 -2.49 6.06 4.99
C GLY A 12 -3.47 5.14 5.68
N THR A 13 -4.74 5.54 5.74
CA THR A 13 -5.83 4.57 5.79
C THR A 13 -5.66 3.61 4.62
N PRO A 14 -5.73 2.29 4.83
CA PRO A 14 -5.52 1.32 3.76
C PRO A 14 -6.54 1.49 2.63
N VAL A 15 -6.10 1.28 1.40
CA VAL A 15 -6.98 1.12 0.25
C VAL A 15 -7.80 -0.15 0.45
N THR A 16 -9.11 -0.06 0.26
CA THR A 16 -9.98 -1.24 0.29
C THR A 16 -9.86 -2.00 -1.02
N LEU A 17 -8.95 -2.98 -1.03
CA LEU A 17 -8.62 -3.80 -2.17
C LEU A 17 -8.24 -5.21 -1.68
N GLY A 18 -8.60 -6.24 -2.43
CA GLY A 18 -8.40 -7.62 -2.01
C GLY A 18 -9.29 -7.98 -0.81
N ASN A 19 -8.66 -8.38 0.30
CA ASN A 19 -9.27 -8.74 1.58
C ASN A 19 -9.18 -7.63 2.64
N VAL A 20 -8.77 -6.42 2.27
CA VAL A 20 -8.63 -5.28 3.18
C VAL A 20 -9.94 -4.50 3.26
N ASP A 21 -10.56 -4.52 4.45
CA ASP A 21 -11.76 -3.75 4.77
C ASP A 21 -11.42 -2.60 5.73
N VAL A 22 -12.08 -1.45 5.54
CA VAL A 22 -12.06 -0.30 6.44
C VAL A 22 -13.49 0.03 6.81
N TRP A 23 -13.77 0.27 8.09
CA TRP A 23 -15.11 0.65 8.56
C TRP A 23 -15.03 1.73 9.64
N VAL A 24 -16.13 2.45 9.80
CA VAL A 24 -16.42 3.25 11.00
C VAL A 24 -17.26 2.39 11.92
N GLU A 25 -16.88 2.33 13.18
CA GLU A 25 -17.62 1.64 14.23
C GLU A 25 -18.16 2.67 15.21
N THR A 26 -19.49 2.66 15.41
CA THR A 26 -20.14 3.50 16.40
C THR A 26 -20.44 2.66 17.63
N GLU A 27 -19.80 3.01 18.74
CA GLU A 27 -20.06 2.39 20.04
C GLU A 27 -20.83 3.36 20.93
N LEU A 28 -21.80 2.82 21.67
CA LEU A 28 -22.57 3.55 22.67
C LEU A 28 -22.30 2.95 24.04
N ASP A 29 -21.38 3.55 24.80
CA ASP A 29 -21.04 3.07 26.15
C ASP A 29 -22.19 3.36 27.14
N ILE A 30 -22.93 2.32 27.52
CA ILE A 30 -23.97 2.38 28.56
C ILE A 30 -23.64 1.36 29.66
N GLU A 31 -23.48 1.84 30.89
CA GLU A 31 -23.27 0.97 32.06
C GLU A 31 -24.38 -0.11 32.16
N LEU A 32 -23.97 -1.39 32.10
CA LEU A 32 -24.80 -2.60 32.27
C LEU A 32 -25.76 -2.93 31.12
N ALA A 33 -25.60 -2.35 29.93
CA ALA A 33 -26.34 -2.75 28.72
C ALA A 33 -25.49 -3.60 27.77
N VAL A 34 -26.15 -4.28 26.82
CA VAL A 34 -25.48 -4.80 25.62
C VAL A 34 -25.40 -3.64 24.65
N ASP A 35 -24.20 -3.19 24.34
CA ASP A 35 -23.99 -2.08 23.42
C ASP A 35 -24.38 -2.53 22.00
N PRO A 36 -25.20 -1.76 21.27
CA PRO A 36 -25.46 -2.04 19.88
C PRO A 36 -24.18 -1.74 19.07
N GLU A 37 -23.64 -2.75 18.38
CA GLU A 37 -22.57 -2.57 17.40
C GLU A 37 -23.18 -2.06 16.09
N ASP A 38 -22.65 -0.96 15.55
CA ASP A 38 -22.98 -0.42 14.23
C ASP A 38 -21.70 -0.24 13.42
N LYS A 39 -21.62 -0.90 12.26
CA LYS A 39 -20.45 -0.91 11.38
C LYS A 39 -20.82 -0.41 9.99
N ASP A 40 -20.22 0.71 9.62
CA ASP A 40 -20.34 1.31 8.30
C ASP A 40 -19.04 1.11 7.51
N TYR A 41 -19.07 0.22 6.52
CA TYR A 41 -17.91 -0.02 5.66
C TYR A 41 -17.64 1.16 4.73
N LEU A 42 -16.36 1.52 4.62
CA LEU A 42 -15.85 2.58 3.75
C LEU A 42 -15.15 1.96 2.54
N ASN A 43 -15.40 2.51 1.36
CA ASN A 43 -14.63 2.19 0.17
C ASN A 43 -13.48 3.21 0.02
N VAL A 44 -12.30 2.87 0.54
CA VAL A 44 -11.11 3.73 0.52
C VAL A 44 -10.38 3.51 -0.80
N GLN A 45 -10.34 4.54 -1.64
CA GLN A 45 -9.69 4.50 -2.94
C GLN A 45 -8.21 4.87 -2.86
N PRO A 46 -7.36 4.42 -3.81
CA PRO A 46 -5.99 4.88 -3.91
C PRO A 46 -5.93 6.41 -4.04
N THR A 47 -4.89 7.02 -3.46
CA THR A 47 -4.60 8.44 -3.75
C THR A 47 -4.24 8.60 -5.24
N PRO A 48 -4.35 9.80 -5.83
CA PRO A 48 -4.00 10.02 -7.23
C PRO A 48 -2.57 9.58 -7.60
N ARG A 49 -1.61 9.72 -6.67
CA ARG A 49 -0.23 9.27 -6.88
C ARG A 49 -0.11 7.75 -6.81
N LEU A 50 -0.85 7.10 -5.89
CA LEU A 50 -0.84 5.63 -5.79
C LEU A 50 -1.54 5.00 -7.00
N GLN A 51 -2.62 5.61 -7.48
CA GLN A 51 -3.25 5.19 -8.72
C GLN A 51 -2.28 5.29 -9.91
N ALA A 52 -1.52 6.39 -10.01
CA ALA A 52 -0.52 6.53 -11.07
C ALA A 52 0.59 5.48 -11.00
N VAL A 53 0.94 4.99 -9.79
CA VAL A 53 1.86 3.86 -9.60
C VAL A 53 1.24 2.56 -10.11
N PHE A 54 -0.03 2.29 -9.78
CA PHE A 54 -0.72 1.10 -10.27
C PHE A 54 -0.85 1.09 -11.80
N ASP A 55 -1.23 2.22 -12.40
CA ASP A 55 -1.34 2.36 -13.85
C ASP A 55 0.04 2.21 -14.51
N ALA A 56 1.09 2.76 -13.92
CA ALA A 56 2.46 2.62 -14.41
C ALA A 56 2.98 1.18 -14.34
N LEU A 57 2.62 0.43 -13.29
CA LEU A 57 2.99 -0.99 -13.16
C LEU A 57 2.22 -1.86 -14.17
N ASP A 58 0.93 -1.56 -14.41
CA ASP A 58 0.14 -2.21 -15.47
C ASP A 58 0.76 -1.97 -16.86
N ASP A 59 1.17 -0.73 -17.16
CA ASP A 59 1.89 -0.37 -18.39
C ASP A 59 3.22 -1.13 -18.56
N LEU A 60 3.87 -1.51 -17.46
CA LEU A 60 5.08 -2.34 -17.44
C LEU A 60 4.78 -3.85 -17.49
N GLY A 61 3.51 -4.25 -17.52
CA GLY A 61 3.06 -5.63 -17.64
C GLY A 61 2.92 -6.38 -16.30
N PHE A 62 2.94 -5.66 -15.18
CA PHE A 62 2.65 -6.23 -13.86
C PHE A 62 1.15 -6.29 -13.60
N SER A 63 0.70 -7.40 -12.99
CA SER A 63 -0.67 -7.52 -12.48
C SER A 63 -0.64 -7.60 -10.96
N LEU A 64 -1.55 -6.91 -10.28
CA LEU A 64 -1.74 -7.05 -8.85
C LEU A 64 -2.15 -8.48 -8.50
N HIS A 65 -1.43 -9.09 -7.56
CA HIS A 65 -1.67 -10.43 -7.05
C HIS A 65 -2.40 -10.40 -5.70
N THR A 66 -1.88 -9.65 -4.74
CA THR A 66 -2.43 -9.50 -3.38
C THR A 66 -2.34 -8.06 -2.91
N ALA A 67 -3.19 -7.70 -1.95
CA ALA A 67 -3.14 -6.43 -1.24
C ALA A 67 -3.48 -6.73 0.22
N GLU A 68 -2.51 -6.62 1.12
CA GLU A 68 -2.66 -7.05 2.51
C GLU A 68 -2.11 -6.00 3.49
N CYS A 69 -2.61 -6.01 4.73
CA CYS A 69 -2.06 -5.19 5.80
C CYS A 69 -1.07 -6.01 6.63
N GLU A 70 0.20 -5.69 6.50
CA GLU A 70 1.31 -6.42 7.14
C GLU A 70 1.82 -5.70 8.38
N ALA A 71 2.13 -6.46 9.43
CA ALA A 71 2.55 -5.91 10.71
C ALA A 71 3.99 -5.38 10.64
N ASP A 72 4.19 -4.10 10.98
CA ASP A 72 5.50 -3.44 11.07
C ASP A 72 5.84 -3.10 12.53
N PRO A 73 6.10 -4.10 13.40
CA PRO A 73 6.33 -3.87 14.83
C PRO A 73 7.68 -3.17 15.11
N HIS A 74 8.61 -3.22 14.16
CA HIS A 74 9.95 -2.64 14.29
C HIS A 74 10.10 -1.28 13.60
N GLY A 75 9.07 -0.81 12.92
CA GLY A 75 9.04 0.50 12.26
C GLY A 75 10.02 0.60 11.10
N VAL A 76 10.22 -0.50 10.38
CA VAL A 76 11.09 -0.55 9.19
C VAL A 76 10.52 0.36 8.10
N PHE A 77 9.22 0.24 7.86
CA PHE A 77 8.51 0.95 6.82
C PHE A 77 7.73 2.12 7.36
N THR A 78 7.51 2.28 8.66
CA THR A 78 6.87 3.47 9.23
C THR A 78 7.16 3.61 10.72
N SER A 79 7.62 4.80 11.14
CA SER A 79 7.88 5.08 12.55
C SER A 79 6.61 5.41 13.36
N SER A 80 5.51 5.74 12.67
CA SER A 80 4.29 6.26 13.29
C SER A 80 3.16 5.23 13.38
N ARG A 81 3.32 4.05 12.77
CA ARG A 81 2.29 3.00 12.70
C ARG A 81 2.87 1.64 12.97
N ARG A 82 2.00 0.67 13.21
CA ARG A 82 2.35 -0.71 13.57
C ARG A 82 2.05 -1.71 12.46
N PHE A 83 1.62 -1.21 11.31
CA PHE A 83 1.36 -1.98 10.10
C PHE A 83 1.52 -1.07 8.88
N VAL A 84 1.71 -1.70 7.73
CA VAL A 84 1.71 -1.08 6.41
C VAL A 84 0.77 -1.85 5.49
N GLN A 85 0.36 -1.24 4.39
CA GLN A 85 -0.31 -1.98 3.32
C GLN A 85 0.73 -2.37 2.28
N GLU A 86 0.80 -3.65 1.97
CA GLU A 86 1.65 -4.22 0.94
C GLU A 86 0.79 -4.59 -0.27
N PHE A 87 1.30 -4.31 -1.46
CA PHE A 87 0.72 -4.73 -2.72
C PHE A 87 1.73 -5.61 -3.46
N GLU A 88 1.42 -6.89 -3.63
CA GLU A 88 2.25 -7.82 -4.40
C GLU A 88 1.82 -7.76 -5.87
N PHE A 89 2.78 -7.59 -6.76
CA PHE A 89 2.60 -7.61 -8.19
C PHE A 89 3.42 -8.72 -8.81
N ARG A 90 2.89 -9.33 -9.87
CA ARG A 90 3.61 -10.32 -10.68
C ARG A 90 3.66 -9.90 -12.14
N PRO A 91 4.81 -10.01 -12.81
CA PRO A 91 4.89 -9.68 -14.23
C PRO A 91 4.19 -10.77 -15.05
N THR A 92 3.17 -10.38 -15.80
CA THR A 92 2.41 -11.28 -16.70
C THR A 92 2.76 -11.06 -18.16
N SER A 93 3.36 -9.91 -18.49
CA SER A 93 3.85 -9.55 -19.81
C SER A 93 4.93 -8.46 -19.69
N GLY A 94 5.38 -7.90 -20.81
CA GLY A 94 6.30 -6.77 -20.79
C GLY A 94 7.76 -7.15 -20.50
N PRO A 95 8.61 -6.15 -20.20
CA PRO A 95 10.06 -6.30 -20.14
C PRO A 95 10.59 -7.07 -18.93
N PHE A 96 9.74 -7.36 -17.93
CA PHE A 96 10.13 -8.06 -16.70
C PHE A 96 9.59 -9.50 -16.61
N ALA A 97 8.78 -9.92 -17.58
CA ALA A 97 8.21 -11.27 -17.59
C ALA A 97 9.31 -12.33 -17.76
N GLY A 98 9.47 -13.17 -16.73
CA GLY A 98 10.47 -14.24 -16.69
C GLY A 98 11.83 -13.83 -16.12
N ASP A 99 12.04 -12.53 -15.88
CA ASP A 99 13.23 -11.99 -15.23
C ASP A 99 12.96 -11.63 -13.76
N VAL A 100 11.73 -11.20 -13.45
CA VAL A 100 11.24 -10.91 -12.10
C VAL A 100 10.15 -11.93 -11.74
N ASP A 101 10.23 -12.52 -10.55
CA ASP A 101 9.23 -13.43 -9.96
C ASP A 101 8.07 -12.60 -9.36
N GLU A 102 8.39 -11.60 -8.52
CA GLU A 102 7.42 -10.76 -7.82
C GLU A 102 7.98 -9.37 -7.46
N LEU A 103 7.10 -8.39 -7.34
CA LEU A 103 7.38 -7.03 -6.90
C LEU A 103 6.42 -6.67 -5.76
N GLU A 104 6.96 -6.44 -4.57
CA GLU A 104 6.18 -5.94 -3.43
C GLU A 104 6.29 -4.41 -3.38
N VAL A 105 5.16 -3.74 -3.20
CA VAL A 105 5.08 -2.27 -3.13
C VAL A 105 4.45 -1.87 -1.81
N VAL A 106 5.18 -1.10 -1.01
CA VAL A 106 4.69 -0.55 0.26
C VAL A 106 4.62 0.97 0.15
N PRO A 107 3.43 1.55 -0.10
CA PRO A 107 3.24 2.98 -0.16
C PRO A 107 3.12 3.63 1.23
N ARG A 108 3.74 4.80 1.37
CA ARG A 108 3.52 5.77 2.44
C ARG A 108 2.95 7.06 1.84
N PRO A 109 1.61 7.19 1.74
CA PRO A 109 0.99 8.40 1.23
C PRO A 109 1.09 9.54 2.24
N ASP A 110 1.43 10.72 1.74
CA ASP A 110 1.42 12.00 2.44
C ASP A 110 0.68 13.04 1.57
N GLU A 111 0.48 14.26 2.08
CA GLU A 111 -0.20 15.35 1.39
C GLU A 111 0.51 15.70 0.07
N ASP A 112 1.82 15.92 0.13
CA ASP A 112 2.61 16.44 -1.00
C ASP A 112 3.39 15.39 -1.78
N ALA A 113 3.55 14.19 -1.23
CA ALA A 113 4.31 13.12 -1.85
C ALA A 113 3.73 11.74 -1.58
N LEU A 114 4.15 10.77 -2.37
CA LEU A 114 3.98 9.35 -2.11
C LEU A 114 5.37 8.74 -2.02
N GLU A 115 5.74 8.32 -0.83
CA GLU A 115 6.96 7.55 -0.67
C GLU A 115 6.65 6.07 -0.90
N LEU A 116 7.56 5.39 -1.60
CA LEU A 116 7.39 4.01 -2.01
C LEU A 116 8.62 3.22 -1.59
N PHE A 117 8.37 2.06 -0.98
CA PHE A 117 9.35 1.00 -0.87
C PHE A 117 9.00 -0.07 -1.90
N LEU A 118 9.96 -0.41 -2.73
CA LEU A 118 9.87 -1.45 -3.74
C LEU A 118 10.79 -2.58 -3.33
N VAL A 119 10.29 -3.81 -3.34
CA VAL A 119 11.09 -4.99 -3.06
C VAL A 119 10.93 -5.97 -4.21
N VAL A 120 12.05 -6.29 -4.86
CA VAL A 120 12.11 -7.12 -6.07
C VAL A 120 12.54 -8.54 -5.71
N ASP A 121 11.87 -9.55 -6.26
CA ASP A 121 12.21 -10.98 -6.18
C ASP A 121 12.40 -11.49 -4.75
N ARG A 122 11.44 -11.21 -3.87
CA ARG A 122 11.49 -11.64 -2.48
C ARG A 122 10.32 -12.52 -2.11
N ARG A 123 10.63 -13.76 -1.73
CA ARG A 123 9.62 -14.74 -1.32
C ARG A 123 9.19 -14.51 0.12
N GLY A 124 7.89 -14.29 0.32
CA GLY A 124 7.25 -14.42 1.62
C GLY A 124 6.87 -13.12 2.33
N GLY A 125 6.71 -12.01 1.62
CA GLY A 125 6.26 -10.73 2.18
C GLY A 125 7.39 -9.89 2.73
N VAL A 126 7.21 -8.57 2.81
CA VAL A 126 8.35 -7.66 3.08
C VAL A 126 8.90 -7.79 4.51
N LEU A 127 8.12 -8.35 5.43
CA LEU A 127 8.37 -8.34 6.88
C LEU A 127 8.73 -9.70 7.49
N SER A 128 8.63 -10.80 6.73
CA SER A 128 8.89 -12.15 7.26
C SER A 128 10.37 -12.41 7.57
N GLU A 129 11.29 -11.64 7.00
CA GLU A 129 12.75 -11.79 7.21
C GLU A 129 13.46 -10.43 7.38
N LEU A 130 13.21 -9.76 8.52
CA LEU A 130 13.77 -8.43 8.83
C LEU A 130 15.31 -8.31 8.81
N SER A 131 16.06 -9.42 8.64
CA SER A 131 17.52 -9.41 8.57
C SER A 131 18.08 -9.01 7.21
N ASP A 132 17.31 -9.17 6.12
CA ASP A 132 17.83 -9.13 4.74
C ASP A 132 17.28 -7.95 3.91
N LEU A 133 16.71 -6.95 4.58
CA LEU A 133 16.09 -5.78 3.94
C LEU A 133 17.06 -4.91 3.11
N ASP A 134 18.37 -5.11 3.26
CA ASP A 134 19.39 -4.13 2.83
C ASP A 134 19.83 -4.28 1.35
N GLU A 135 19.56 -5.42 0.69
CA GLU A 135 20.10 -5.67 -0.67
C GLU A 135 19.09 -5.54 -1.83
N ARG A 136 17.76 -5.65 -1.57
CA ARG A 136 16.72 -5.61 -2.63
C ARG A 136 15.58 -4.62 -2.39
N THR A 137 15.69 -3.82 -1.34
CA THR A 137 14.72 -2.76 -1.03
C THR A 137 15.17 -1.45 -1.64
N VAL A 138 14.33 -0.87 -2.49
CA VAL A 138 14.55 0.45 -3.09
C VAL A 138 13.51 1.41 -2.55
N GLN A 139 13.96 2.58 -2.10
CA GLN A 139 13.08 3.64 -1.65
C GLN A 139 13.07 4.77 -2.69
N THR A 140 11.89 5.20 -3.10
CA THR A 140 11.73 6.39 -3.94
C THR A 140 10.57 7.28 -3.47
N THR A 141 10.44 8.47 -4.05
CA THR A 141 9.36 9.41 -3.74
C THR A 141 8.71 9.96 -5.00
N VAL A 142 7.49 9.51 -5.25
CA VAL A 142 6.62 9.97 -6.33
C VAL A 142 5.92 11.26 -5.92
N ARG A 143 6.15 12.34 -6.68
CA ARG A 143 5.49 13.65 -6.48
C ARG A 143 4.51 14.02 -7.58
N THR A 144 4.56 13.32 -8.70
CA THR A 144 3.74 13.57 -9.89
C THR A 144 2.60 12.57 -9.99
N THR A 145 1.57 12.90 -10.75
CA THR A 145 0.48 12.00 -11.18
C THR A 145 0.59 11.65 -12.67
N ASP A 146 1.66 12.09 -13.33
CA ASP A 146 1.96 11.73 -14.72
C ASP A 146 2.46 10.28 -14.79
N VAL A 147 1.60 9.40 -15.28
CA VAL A 147 1.85 7.95 -15.38
C VAL A 147 3.11 7.64 -16.18
N SER A 148 3.42 8.38 -17.25
CA SER A 148 4.62 8.10 -18.07
C SER A 148 5.90 8.37 -17.29
N ASN A 149 5.95 9.46 -16.53
CA ASN A 149 7.11 9.76 -15.68
C ASN A 149 7.27 8.75 -14.55
N VAL A 150 6.17 8.34 -13.91
CA VAL A 150 6.19 7.30 -12.86
C VAL A 150 6.67 5.98 -13.45
N ARG A 151 6.15 5.59 -14.62
CA ARG A 151 6.53 4.37 -15.33
C ARG A 151 8.01 4.32 -15.66
N ASP A 152 8.57 5.38 -16.24
CA ASP A 152 9.99 5.43 -16.62
C ASP A 152 10.91 5.34 -15.38
N GLU A 153 10.49 5.95 -14.26
CA GLU A 153 11.18 5.87 -12.97
C GLU A 153 11.14 4.45 -12.40
N LEU A 154 9.94 3.85 -12.31
CA LEU A 154 9.75 2.49 -11.82
C LEU A 154 10.50 1.46 -12.69
N GLU A 155 10.45 1.60 -14.02
CA GLU A 155 11.20 0.70 -14.91
C GLU A 155 12.70 0.74 -14.61
N SER A 156 13.25 1.93 -14.43
CA SER A 156 14.67 2.13 -14.15
C SER A 156 15.07 1.53 -12.80
N LEU A 157 14.24 1.72 -11.77
CA LEU A 157 14.49 1.19 -10.42
C LEU A 157 14.38 -0.34 -10.39
N ILE A 158 13.32 -0.92 -10.97
CA ILE A 158 13.11 -2.37 -11.01
C ILE A 158 14.26 -3.02 -11.79
N ARG A 159 14.62 -2.50 -12.96
CA ARG A 159 15.72 -3.04 -13.78
C ARG A 159 17.08 -2.98 -13.09
N ALA A 160 17.31 -2.01 -12.20
CA ALA A 160 18.56 -1.90 -11.46
C ALA A 160 18.65 -2.90 -10.29
N ASN A 161 17.55 -3.53 -9.89
CA ASN A 161 17.44 -4.36 -8.69
C ASN A 161 16.83 -5.77 -8.93
N ALA A 162 16.49 -6.09 -10.18
CA ALA A 162 16.23 -7.45 -10.66
C ALA A 162 17.55 -8.14 -11.02
#